data_AF-A0A454CZB1-F1
#
_entry.id   AF-A0A454CZB1-F1
#
_cell.length_a   1.000
_cell.length_b   1.000
_cell.length_c   1.000
_cell.angle_alpha   90.00
_cell.angle_beta   90.00
_cell.angle_gamma   90.00
#
_symmetry.space_group_name_H-M   'P 1'
#
loop_
_entity.id
_entity.type
_entity.pdbx_description
1 polymer ?
#
loop_
_entity_poly.entity_id
_entity_poly.type
_entity_poly.pdbx_seq_one_letter_code
_entity_poly.pdbx_strand_id
1 'polypeptide(L)'
;MRNTIKLKIQIAIAVIIAIVSGVQAWVSVNQLREETTSTLNREIQNISQSTNRYISDWLAIRSDMMLANENIIAGSDDADREMLLTKRAGKFLSVYAGFSDGSIAYGDKSESWPSDYDPRTRPWYQDAMAALWLALLRHSIKVRKVCLPLT
;
A
#
# COMPACT_ATOMS: atom_id res chain seq x y z
N MET A 1 -0.46 -29.84 72.02
CA MET A 1 0.07 -29.04 70.88
C MET A 1 1.25 -28.21 71.38
N ARG A 2 2.48 -28.68 71.14
CA ARG A 2 3.70 -28.09 71.71
C ARG A 2 4.23 -27.04 70.74
N ASN A 3 3.84 -25.78 70.91
CA ASN A 3 4.36 -24.65 70.14
C ASN A 3 5.80 -24.37 70.57
N THR A 4 6.72 -25.23 70.14
CA THR A 4 8.17 -25.06 70.37
C THR A 4 8.65 -23.87 69.57
N ILE A 5 9.47 -23.00 70.17
CA ILE A 5 10.01 -21.77 69.59
C ILE A 5 10.54 -21.96 68.16
N LYS A 6 11.07 -23.16 67.85
CA LYS A 6 11.51 -23.58 66.51
C LYS A 6 10.41 -23.45 65.42
N LEU A 7 9.17 -23.80 65.74
CA LEU A 7 8.03 -23.69 64.83
C LEU A 7 7.72 -22.22 64.49
N LYS A 8 7.80 -21.32 65.47
CA LYS A 8 7.57 -19.88 65.25
C LYS A 8 8.62 -19.28 64.31
N ILE A 9 9.88 -19.70 64.44
CA ILE A 9 10.98 -19.26 63.58
C ILE A 9 10.82 -19.81 62.16
N GLN A 10 10.46 -21.09 62.00
CA GLN A 10 10.20 -21.67 60.67
C GLN A 10 9.04 -20.98 59.94
N ILE A 11 7.95 -20.66 60.64
CA ILE A 11 6.82 -19.93 60.05
C ILE A 11 7.26 -18.53 59.61
N ALA A 12 8.04 -17.82 60.43
CA ALA A 12 8.51 -16.48 60.07
C ALA A 12 9.36 -16.48 58.78
N ILE A 13 10.26 -17.45 58.63
CA ILE A 13 11.10 -17.59 57.43
C ILE A 13 10.24 -17.95 56.21
N ALA A 14 9.30 -18.88 56.36
CA ALA A 14 8.39 -19.28 55.28
C ALA A 14 7.54 -18.09 54.79
N VAL A 15 7.07 -17.23 55.70
CA VAL A 15 6.32 -16.01 55.35
C VAL A 15 7.18 -15.03 54.56
N ILE A 16 8.43 -14.80 54.98
CA ILE A 16 9.34 -13.90 54.24
C ILE A 16 9.58 -14.41 52.82
N ILE A 17 9.85 -15.71 52.66
CA ILE A 17 10.06 -16.32 51.34
C ILE A 17 8.81 -16.19 50.47
N ALA A 18 7.62 -16.42 51.03
CA ALA A 18 6.36 -16.29 50.31
C ALA A 18 6.12 -14.85 49.81
N ILE A 19 6.46 -13.85 50.64
CA ILE A 19 6.34 -12.43 50.25
C ILE A 19 7.31 -12.11 49.12
N VAL A 20 8.60 -12.48 49.24
CA VAL A 20 9.60 -12.22 48.21
C VAL A 20 9.21 -12.88 46.88
N SER A 21 8.79 -14.14 46.93
CA SER A 21 8.32 -14.87 45.74
C SER A 21 7.07 -14.23 45.13
N GLY A 22 6.15 -13.73 45.95
CA GLY A 22 4.95 -13.03 45.49
C GLY A 22 5.27 -11.71 44.78
N VAL A 23 6.18 -10.91 45.36
CA VAL A 23 6.64 -9.65 44.75
C VAL A 23 7.39 -9.93 43.46
N GLN A 24 8.27 -10.93 43.44
CA GLN A 24 9.00 -11.34 42.22
C GLN A 24 8.02 -11.78 41.12
N ALA A 25 7.06 -12.63 41.44
CA ALA A 25 6.04 -13.06 40.48
C ALA A 25 5.21 -11.89 39.94
N TRP A 26 4.86 -10.93 40.81
CA TRP A 26 4.11 -9.74 40.42
C TRP A 26 4.89 -8.83 39.47
N VAL A 27 6.17 -8.58 39.76
CA VAL A 27 7.06 -7.81 38.87
C VAL A 27 7.23 -8.51 37.52
N SER A 28 7.47 -9.83 37.52
CA SER A 28 7.59 -10.60 36.29
C SER A 28 6.31 -10.54 35.45
N VAL A 29 5.13 -10.70 36.06
CA VAL A 29 3.85 -10.63 35.32
C VAL A 29 3.62 -9.25 34.72
N ASN A 30 3.99 -8.18 35.42
CA ASN A 30 3.86 -6.82 34.90
C ASN A 30 4.85 -6.56 33.75
N GLN A 31 6.11 -7.00 33.88
CA GLN A 31 7.11 -6.89 32.82
C GLN A 31 6.71 -7.68 31.58
N LEU A 32 6.23 -8.92 31.72
CA LEU A 32 5.74 -9.71 30.60
C LEU A 32 4.54 -9.04 29.90
N ARG A 33 3.65 -8.37 30.64
CA ARG A 33 2.52 -7.64 30.04
C ARG A 33 2.97 -6.41 29.26
N GLU A 34 3.90 -5.64 29.80
CA GLU A 34 4.47 -4.48 29.11
C GLU A 34 5.27 -4.88 27.87
N GLU A 35 6.09 -5.93 27.95
CA GLU A 35 6.85 -6.43 26.80
C GLU A 35 5.94 -7.01 25.72
N THR A 36 4.90 -7.75 26.09
CA THR A 36 3.96 -8.34 25.11
C THR A 36 3.15 -7.26 24.40
N THR A 37 2.65 -6.26 25.14
CA THR A 37 1.87 -5.15 24.54
C THR A 37 2.74 -4.20 23.71
N SER A 38 3.97 -3.92 24.16
CA SER A 38 4.92 -3.11 23.41
C SER A 38 5.37 -3.80 22.11
N THR A 39 5.62 -5.11 22.17
CA THR A 39 6.02 -5.90 20.99
C THR A 39 4.89 -6.01 19.97
N LEU A 40 3.66 -6.28 20.41
CA LEU A 40 2.48 -6.28 19.53
C LEU A 40 2.25 -4.94 18.85
N ASN A 41 2.37 -3.82 19.59
CA ASN A 41 2.21 -2.50 18.99
C ASN A 41 3.32 -2.18 17.98
N ARG A 42 4.56 -2.59 18.26
CA ARG A 42 5.67 -2.44 17.29
C ARG A 42 5.48 -3.31 16.06
N GLU A 43 5.00 -4.54 16.22
CA GLU A 43 4.69 -5.42 15.09
C GLU A 43 3.56 -4.85 14.21
N ILE A 44 2.47 -4.37 14.80
CA ILE A 44 1.38 -3.74 14.05
C ILE A 44 1.87 -2.51 13.30
N GLN A 45 2.67 -1.65 13.94
CA GLN A 45 3.25 -0.48 13.28
C GLN A 45 4.22 -0.87 12.16
N ASN A 46 5.08 -1.86 12.37
CA ASN A 46 6.03 -2.33 11.37
C ASN A 46 5.31 -2.99 10.18
N ILE A 47 4.28 -3.80 10.43
CA ILE A 47 3.45 -4.41 9.39
C ILE A 47 2.71 -3.33 8.61
N SER A 48 2.12 -2.34 9.28
CA SER A 48 1.43 -1.22 8.63
C SER A 48 2.39 -0.40 7.76
N GLN A 49 3.57 -0.04 8.28
CA GLN A 49 4.58 0.70 7.53
C GLN A 49 5.15 -0.11 6.37
N SER A 50 5.38 -1.41 6.55
CA SER A 50 5.85 -2.29 5.48
C SER A 50 4.80 -2.46 4.38
N THR A 51 3.52 -2.59 4.76
CA THR A 51 2.41 -2.70 3.80
C THR A 51 2.24 -1.40 3.02
N ASN A 52 2.29 -0.26 3.69
CA ASN A 52 2.22 1.05 3.03
C ASN A 52 3.38 1.24 2.06
N ARG A 53 4.63 0.94 2.48
CA ARG A 53 5.80 0.98 1.59
C ARG A 53 5.65 0.07 0.39
N TYR A 54 5.22 -1.18 0.61
CA TYR A 54 4.99 -2.13 -0.47
C TYR A 54 3.96 -1.60 -1.49
N ILE A 55 2.84 -1.03 -1.03
CA ILE A 55 1.83 -0.45 -1.91
C ILE A 55 2.38 0.76 -2.66
N SER A 56 3.11 1.65 -1.97
CA SER A 56 3.73 2.83 -2.57
C SER A 56 4.78 2.45 -3.63
N ASP A 57 5.66 1.50 -3.34
CA ASP A 57 6.69 1.02 -4.27
C ASP A 57 6.06 0.33 -5.47
N TRP A 58 5.06 -0.53 -5.21
CA TRP A 58 4.28 -1.18 -6.26
C TRP A 58 3.68 -0.14 -7.20
N LEU A 59 3.10 0.92 -6.65
CA LEU A 59 2.47 2.02 -7.39
C LEU A 59 3.47 2.87 -8.17
N ALA A 60 4.61 3.21 -7.56
CA ALA A 60 5.68 3.98 -8.18
C ALA A 60 6.21 3.27 -9.43
N ILE A 61 6.49 1.97 -9.33
CA ILE A 61 6.94 1.16 -10.47
C ILE A 61 5.93 1.22 -11.63
N ARG A 62 4.62 1.11 -11.35
CA ARG A 62 3.62 1.19 -12.43
C ARG A 62 3.50 2.59 -13.01
N SER A 63 3.63 3.62 -12.18
CA SER A 63 3.65 5.01 -12.65
C SER A 63 4.84 5.25 -13.59
N ASP A 64 6.04 4.80 -13.19
CA ASP A 64 7.25 4.94 -14.00
C ASP A 64 7.14 4.19 -15.33
N MET A 65 6.54 3.00 -15.34
CA MET A 65 6.28 2.26 -16.58
C MET A 65 5.34 3.02 -17.53
N MET A 66 4.32 3.71 -17.01
CA MET A 66 3.38 4.49 -17.82
C MET A 66 4.05 5.75 -18.38
N LEU A 67 4.84 6.46 -17.56
CA LEU A 67 5.57 7.66 -17.95
C LEU A 67 6.66 7.34 -18.98
N ALA A 68 7.37 6.22 -18.82
CA ALA A 68 8.39 5.79 -19.77
C ALA A 68 7.80 5.55 -21.17
N ASN A 69 6.55 5.09 -21.25
CA ASN A 69 5.90 4.79 -22.51
C ASN A 69 5.12 5.98 -23.11
N GLU A 70 4.96 7.07 -22.37
CA GLU A 70 4.19 8.25 -22.78
C GLU A 70 4.75 8.88 -24.05
N ASN A 71 6.05 9.15 -24.09
CA ASN A 71 6.71 9.74 -25.26
C ASN A 71 6.69 8.81 -26.48
N ILE A 72 6.73 7.49 -26.25
CA ILE A 72 6.69 6.48 -27.30
C ILE A 72 5.29 6.44 -27.92
N ILE A 73 4.24 6.44 -27.09
CA ILE A 73 2.84 6.49 -27.56
C ILE A 73 2.56 7.81 -28.30
N ALA A 74 3.11 8.93 -27.84
CA ALA A 74 2.89 10.24 -28.45
C ALA A 74 3.58 10.41 -29.82
N GLY A 75 4.70 9.72 -30.05
CA GLY A 75 5.50 9.85 -31.28
C GLY A 75 5.47 8.65 -32.23
N SER A 76 4.74 7.58 -31.90
CA SER A 76 4.66 6.37 -32.72
C SER A 76 3.50 6.41 -33.70
N ASP A 77 3.75 5.95 -34.93
CA ASP A 77 2.70 5.67 -35.94
C ASP A 77 1.78 4.51 -35.52
N ASP A 78 2.24 3.62 -34.63
CA ASP A 78 1.49 2.47 -34.10
C ASP A 78 1.41 2.56 -32.56
N ALA A 79 0.69 3.57 -32.09
CA ALA A 79 0.45 3.80 -30.66
C ALA A 79 -0.29 2.61 -30.01
N ASP A 80 -1.16 1.93 -30.75
CA ASP A 80 -1.96 0.80 -30.26
C ASP A 80 -1.08 -0.38 -29.85
N ARG A 81 -0.07 -0.74 -30.65
CA ARG A 81 0.86 -1.84 -30.35
C ARG A 81 1.67 -1.57 -29.08
N GLU A 82 2.14 -0.34 -28.89
CA GLU A 82 2.92 0.05 -27.71
C GLU A 82 2.07 0.04 -26.43
N MET A 83 0.79 0.41 -26.54
CA MET A 83 -0.17 0.32 -25.45
C MET A 83 -0.48 -1.15 -25.09
N LEU A 84 -0.59 -2.04 -26.09
CA LEU A 84 -0.78 -3.47 -25.88
C LEU A 84 0.44 -4.12 -25.22
N LEU A 85 1.64 -3.75 -25.65
CA LEU A 85 2.88 -4.21 -25.04
C LEU A 85 2.94 -3.77 -23.57
N THR A 86 2.63 -2.51 -23.31
CA THR A 86 2.62 -1.96 -21.96
C THR A 86 1.59 -2.68 -21.08
N LYS A 87 0.39 -2.95 -21.61
CA LYS A 87 -0.65 -3.75 -20.94
C LYS A 87 -0.09 -5.10 -20.49
N ARG A 88 0.55 -5.83 -21.40
CA ARG A 88 1.11 -7.17 -21.14
C ARG A 88 2.31 -7.14 -20.20
N ALA A 89 3.25 -6.21 -20.41
CA ALA A 89 4.48 -6.10 -19.64
C ALA A 89 4.24 -5.61 -18.21
N GLY A 90 3.37 -4.59 -18.04
CA GLY A 90 3.00 -4.06 -16.74
C GLY A 90 1.85 -4.79 -16.04
N LYS A 91 1.29 -5.82 -16.68
CA LYS A 91 0.09 -6.56 -16.24
C LYS A 91 -1.07 -5.62 -15.88
N PHE A 92 -1.27 -4.58 -16.68
CA PHE A 92 -2.39 -3.66 -16.52
C PHE A 92 -3.68 -4.33 -17.00
N LEU A 93 -4.80 -3.96 -16.38
CA LEU A 93 -6.12 -4.44 -16.80
C LEU A 93 -6.49 -3.91 -18.20
N SER A 94 -6.23 -2.63 -18.43
CA SER A 94 -6.38 -1.95 -19.72
C SER A 94 -5.44 -0.74 -19.77
N VAL A 95 -4.98 -0.39 -20.98
CA VAL A 95 -4.14 0.77 -21.26
C VAL A 95 -4.80 1.54 -22.39
N TYR A 96 -5.20 2.78 -22.09
CA TYR A 96 -5.91 3.68 -22.99
C TYR A 96 -5.44 5.12 -22.80
N ALA A 97 -5.61 5.93 -23.84
CA ALA A 97 -5.23 7.34 -23.88
C ALA A 97 -6.39 8.15 -24.46
N GLY A 98 -6.82 9.18 -23.73
CA GLY A 98 -7.78 10.18 -24.23
C GLY A 98 -7.06 11.35 -24.84
N PHE A 99 -7.55 11.81 -25.98
CA PHE A 99 -6.99 12.91 -26.74
C PHE A 99 -7.86 14.17 -26.54
N SER A 100 -7.26 15.35 -26.70
CA SER A 100 -7.96 16.63 -26.56
C SER A 100 -9.07 16.85 -27.61
N ASP A 101 -8.93 16.22 -28.78
CA ASP A 101 -9.93 16.17 -29.84
C ASP A 101 -11.15 15.29 -29.48
N GLY A 102 -11.10 14.55 -28.37
CA GLY A 102 -12.14 13.63 -27.93
C GLY A 102 -11.97 12.20 -28.42
N SER A 103 -10.93 11.90 -29.20
CA SER A 103 -10.61 10.54 -29.60
C SER A 103 -10.01 9.72 -28.44
N ILE A 104 -10.16 8.41 -28.50
CA ILE A 104 -9.58 7.46 -27.55
C ILE A 104 -8.75 6.42 -28.29
N ALA A 105 -7.49 6.26 -27.89
CA ALA A 105 -6.65 5.14 -28.30
C ALA A 105 -6.62 4.11 -27.17
N TYR A 106 -6.51 2.84 -27.51
CA TYR A 106 -6.48 1.74 -26.55
C TYR A 106 -5.80 0.53 -27.18
N GLY A 107 -4.94 -0.11 -26.39
CA GLY A 107 -4.07 -1.17 -26.89
C GLY A 107 -4.79 -2.50 -27.17
N ASP A 108 -5.88 -2.78 -26.47
CA ASP A 108 -6.62 -4.03 -26.63
C ASP A 108 -7.89 -3.84 -27.48
N LYS A 109 -7.82 -4.19 -28.76
CA LYS A 109 -8.96 -4.09 -29.68
C LYS A 109 -10.08 -5.10 -29.41
N SER A 110 -9.91 -6.04 -28.47
CA SER A 110 -11.01 -6.87 -27.98
C SER A 110 -11.93 -6.12 -27.01
N GLU A 111 -11.49 -4.98 -26.46
CA GLU A 111 -12.31 -4.12 -25.62
C GLU A 111 -13.34 -3.35 -26.46
N SER A 112 -14.61 -3.52 -26.12
CA SER A 112 -15.72 -2.77 -26.72
C SER A 112 -15.93 -1.46 -25.97
N TRP A 113 -15.81 -0.34 -26.70
CA TRP A 113 -16.06 1.00 -26.19
C TRP A 113 -17.38 1.55 -26.75
N PRO A 114 -18.15 2.32 -25.96
CA PRO A 114 -19.33 3.02 -26.47
C PRO A 114 -18.95 3.95 -27.62
N SER A 115 -19.79 4.01 -28.66
CA SER A 115 -19.56 4.88 -29.84
C SER A 115 -19.63 6.37 -29.52
N ASP A 116 -20.28 6.73 -28.42
CA ASP A 116 -20.43 8.08 -27.87
C ASP A 116 -19.47 8.37 -26.71
N TYR A 117 -18.43 7.54 -26.54
CA TYR A 117 -17.49 7.68 -25.44
C TYR A 117 -16.61 8.94 -25.59
N ASP A 118 -16.83 9.94 -24.74
CA ASP A 118 -15.94 11.10 -24.62
C ASP A 118 -14.99 10.94 -23.42
N PRO A 119 -13.67 10.77 -23.63
CA PRO A 119 -12.69 10.64 -22.55
C PRO A 119 -12.61 11.88 -21.65
N ARG A 120 -12.91 13.08 -22.17
CA ARG A 120 -12.74 14.37 -21.46
C ARG A 120 -13.75 14.58 -20.35
N THR A 121 -14.91 13.93 -20.46
CA THR A 121 -15.98 13.98 -19.44
C THR A 121 -15.65 13.12 -18.22
N ARG A 122 -14.61 12.29 -18.31
CA ARG A 122 -14.36 11.25 -17.33
C ARG A 122 -13.48 11.80 -16.20
N PRO A 123 -13.74 11.41 -14.93
CA PRO A 123 -12.98 11.89 -13.78
C PRO A 123 -11.48 11.73 -13.98
N TRP A 124 -11.04 10.63 -14.60
CA TRP A 124 -9.63 10.38 -14.82
C TRP A 124 -8.93 11.33 -15.78
N TYR A 125 -9.63 11.83 -16.79
CA TYR A 125 -9.06 12.78 -17.73
C TYR A 125 -8.96 14.13 -17.04
N GLN A 126 -10.01 14.51 -16.32
CA GLN A 126 -10.06 15.74 -15.52
C GLN A 126 -8.99 15.73 -14.42
N ASP A 127 -8.85 14.63 -13.70
CA ASP A 127 -7.85 14.45 -12.65
C ASP A 127 -6.43 14.50 -13.23
N ALA A 128 -6.16 13.89 -14.39
CA ALA A 128 -4.84 13.95 -15.03
C ALA A 128 -4.51 15.36 -15.58
N MET A 129 -5.52 16.15 -15.93
CA MET A 129 -5.37 17.55 -16.34
C MET A 129 -5.22 18.51 -15.15
N ALA A 130 -5.96 18.27 -14.06
CA ALA A 130 -5.91 19.08 -12.85
C ALA A 130 -4.67 18.78 -12.00
N ALA A 131 -4.28 17.51 -11.96
CA ALA A 131 -3.13 17.06 -11.22
C ALA A 131 -1.92 17.03 -12.17
N LEU A 132 -0.83 17.72 -11.82
CA LEU A 132 0.44 17.65 -12.56
C LEU A 132 1.14 16.26 -12.47
N TRP A 133 0.49 15.27 -11.84
CA TRP A 133 0.98 13.91 -11.59
C TRP A 133 -0.05 12.86 -12.04
N LEU A 134 0.38 11.59 -12.22
CA LEU A 134 -0.50 10.49 -12.61
C LEU A 134 -1.69 10.37 -11.65
N ALA A 135 -2.92 10.54 -12.16
CA ALA A 135 -4.13 10.36 -11.36
C ALA A 135 -4.55 8.88 -11.36
N LEU A 136 -4.40 8.23 -10.20
CA LEU A 136 -4.71 6.82 -10.00
C LEU A 136 -6.11 6.68 -9.40
N LEU A 137 -7.07 6.24 -10.23
CA LEU A 137 -8.40 5.85 -9.76
C LEU A 137 -8.42 4.36 -9.44
N ARG A 138 -9.19 3.99 -8.40
CA ARG A 138 -9.26 2.67 -7.73
C ARG A 138 -9.37 1.41 -8.61
N HIS A 139 -9.53 1.53 -9.94
CA HIS A 139 -9.67 0.42 -10.87
C HIS A 139 -8.84 0.54 -12.17
N SER A 140 -7.99 1.55 -12.34
CA SER A 140 -7.23 1.70 -13.59
C SER A 140 -6.00 2.59 -13.41
N ILE A 141 -4.83 2.07 -13.78
CA ILE A 141 -3.60 2.85 -13.90
C ILE A 141 -3.62 3.48 -15.30
N LYS A 142 -3.47 4.80 -15.37
CA LYS A 142 -3.76 5.59 -16.59
C LYS A 142 -2.52 6.34 -17.03
N VAL A 143 -2.17 6.16 -18.30
CA VAL A 143 -1.08 6.88 -18.96
C VAL A 143 -1.56 8.31 -19.18
N ARG A 144 -0.79 9.29 -18.69
CA ARG A 144 -0.95 10.69 -19.09
C ARG A 144 -0.71 10.77 -20.59
N LYS A 145 -1.52 11.56 -21.29
CA LYS A 145 -1.13 12.11 -22.58
C LYS A 145 -0.53 13.49 -22.28
N VAL A 146 0.77 13.68 -22.51
CA VAL A 146 1.38 15.01 -22.52
C VAL A 146 0.56 15.83 -23.51
N CYS A 147 -0.17 16.83 -23.00
CA CYS A 147 -0.66 17.93 -23.82
C CYS A 147 0.57 18.71 -24.28
N LEU A 148 1.19 18.27 -25.38
CA LEU A 148 2.07 19.12 -26.17
C LEU A 148 1.15 19.90 -27.12
N PRO A 149 1.18 21.24 -27.08
CA PRO A 149 0.56 22.05 -28.11
C PRO A 149 1.43 21.86 -29.36
N LEU A 150 1.09 20.89 -30.20
CA LEU A 150 1.67 20.82 -31.54
C LEU A 150 0.94 21.87 -32.39
N THR A 151 1.73 22.85 -32.80
CA THR A 151 1.43 23.74 -33.93
C THR A 151 1.62 22.98 -35.22
#